data_AF-A0A7K0ZJ20-F1
#
_entry.id   AF-A0A7K0ZJ20-F1
#
_cell.length_a   1.000
_cell.length_b   1.000
_cell.length_c   1.000
_cell.angle_alpha   90.00
_cell.angle_beta   90.00
_cell.angle_gamma   90.00
#
_symmetry.space_group_name_H-M   'P 1'
#
loop_
_entity.id
_entity.type
_entity.pdbx_description
1 polymer ?
#
loop_
_entity_poly.entity_id
_entity_poly.type
_entity_poly.pdbx_seq_one_letter_code
_entity_poly.pdbx_strand_id
1 'polypeptide(L)' 'MVSGDSNASRPIRRALVSVYDKTGLEELARGLVAAGVEIVSTGSTAKVIAGAGCPVTAVNDVTGFPESLEGRVKTLHPHI' A
#
# COMPACT_ATOMS: atom_id res chain seq x y z
N MET A 1 13.88 13.63 -27.86
CA MET A 1 13.72 14.90 -27.11
C MET A 1 12.60 14.67 -26.09
N VAL A 2 12.90 14.04 -24.95
CA VAL A 2 11.92 13.94 -23.85
C VAL A 2 12.44 14.88 -22.78
N SER A 3 11.85 16.07 -22.75
CA SER A 3 12.17 17.07 -21.75
C SER A 3 11.66 16.55 -20.41
N GLY A 4 12.59 16.35 -19.48
CA GLY A 4 12.27 16.09 -18.08
C GLY A 4 11.76 17.37 -17.45
N ASP A 5 10.45 17.43 -17.23
CA ASP A 5 9.85 18.43 -16.34
C ASP A 5 10.04 17.97 -14.89
N SER A 6 11.05 18.55 -14.24
CA SER A 6 11.50 18.25 -12.87
C SER A 6 10.58 18.79 -11.77
N ASN A 7 9.35 19.24 -12.06
CA ASN A 7 8.42 19.73 -11.03
C ASN A 7 6.93 19.68 -11.41
N ALA A 8 6.51 18.72 -12.22
CA ALA A 8 5.07 18.48 -12.43
C ALA A 8 4.54 17.64 -11.27
N SER A 9 3.85 18.28 -10.31
CA SER A 9 3.11 17.57 -9.25
C SER A 9 2.13 16.60 -9.90
N ARG A 10 2.53 15.33 -10.02
CA ARG A 10 1.66 14.28 -10.54
C ARG A 10 0.64 13.98 -9.45
N PRO A 11 -0.67 14.10 -9.72
CA PRO A 11 -1.68 13.79 -8.73
C PRO A 11 -1.48 12.35 -8.28
N ILE A 12 -1.33 12.15 -6.96
CA ILE A 12 -1.24 10.83 -6.38
C ILE A 12 -2.57 10.15 -6.62
N ARG A 13 -2.56 9.01 -7.31
CA ARG A 13 -3.78 8.23 -7.62
C ARG A 13 -3.91 6.98 -6.78
N ARG A 14 -2.77 6.38 -6.42
CA ARG A 14 -2.72 5.17 -5.60
C ARG A 14 -1.54 5.29 -4.61
N ALA A 15 -1.73 4.84 -3.38
CA ALA A 15 -0.70 4.83 -2.34
C ALA A 15 -0.53 3.41 -1.79
N LEU A 16 0.68 2.86 -1.87
CA LEU A 16 1.03 1.60 -1.21
C LEU A 16 1.49 1.88 0.22
N VAL A 17 0.80 1.34 1.21
CA VAL A 17 1.08 1.58 2.62
C VAL A 17 1.44 0.28 3.32
N SER A 18 2.67 0.17 3.81
CA SER A 18 3.16 -0.98 4.59
C SER A 18 4.08 -0.47 5.69
N VAL A 19 3.52 -0.32 6.89
CA VAL A 19 4.23 0.23 8.05
C VAL A 19 4.11 -0.70 9.24
N TYR A 20 5.21 -0.83 9.99
CA TYR A 20 5.24 -1.59 11.24
C TYR A 20 4.59 -0.78 12.37
N ASP A 21 5.08 0.45 12.56
CA ASP A 21 4.49 1.42 13.47
C ASP A 21 3.20 2.00 12.86
N LYS A 22 2.12 1.93 13.62
CA LYS A 22 0.77 2.31 13.22
C LYS A 22 0.36 3.67 13.76
N THR A 23 1.28 4.36 14.45
CA THR A 23 1.04 5.70 14.99
C THR A 23 0.70 6.65 13.84
N GLY A 24 -0.47 7.30 13.90
CA GLY A 24 -0.95 8.24 12.88
C GLY A 24 -1.41 7.63 11.54
N LEU A 25 -1.43 6.29 11.41
CA LEU A 25 -1.81 5.62 10.16
C LEU A 25 -3.25 5.92 9.74
N GLU A 26 -4.16 6.04 10.71
CA GLU A 26 -5.56 6.34 10.43
C GLU A 26 -5.77 7.75 9.87
N GLU A 27 -5.06 8.74 10.41
CA GLU A 27 -5.13 10.12 9.94
C GLU A 27 -4.58 10.24 8.52
N LEU A 28 -3.44 9.57 8.26
CA LEU A 28 -2.86 9.46 6.93
C LEU A 28 -3.84 8.82 5.95
N ALA A 29 -4.47 7.70 6.33
CA ALA A 29 -5.42 7.01 5.48
C ALA A 29 -6.64 7.87 5.16
N ARG A 30 -7.23 8.55 6.16
CA ARG A 30 -8.35 9.46 5.95
C ARG A 30 -7.97 10.61 5.01
N GLY A 31 -6.79 11.20 5.18
CA GLY A 31 -6.30 12.26 4.30
C GLY A 31 -6.14 11.80 2.84
N LEU A 32 -5.59 10.60 2.64
CA LEU A 32 -5.43 10.01 1.30
C LEU A 32 -6.78 9.73 0.64
N VAL A 33 -7.73 9.15 1.38
CA VAL A 33 -9.08 8.86 0.87
C VAL A 33 -9.84 10.16 0.56
N ALA A 34 -9.73 11.18 1.41
CA ALA A 34 -10.32 12.50 1.17
C ALA A 34 -9.74 13.18 -0.09
N ALA A 35 -8.49 12.91 -0.41
CA ALA A 35 -7.84 13.36 -1.65
C ALA A 35 -8.20 12.49 -2.88
N GLY A 36 -9.05 11.46 -2.74
CA GLY A 36 -9.43 10.56 -3.82
C GLY A 36 -8.33 9.54 -4.19
N VAL A 37 -7.37 9.32 -3.30
CA VAL A 37 -6.28 8.35 -3.50
C VAL A 37 -6.74 6.96 -3.10
N GLU A 38 -6.51 5.97 -3.97
CA GLU A 38 -6.73 4.57 -3.64
C GLU A 38 -5.61 4.06 -2.73
N ILE A 39 -5.95 3.54 -1.55
CA ILE A 39 -4.96 2.95 -0.65
C ILE A 39 -4.83 1.46 -0.95
N VAL A 40 -3.60 1.01 -1.15
CA VAL A 40 -3.26 -0.41 -1.30
C VAL A 40 -2.42 -0.82 -0.10
N SER A 41 -2.79 -1.90 0.60
CA SER A 41 -2.06 -2.37 1.79
C SER A 41 -2.24 -3.87 2.01
N THR A 42 -1.44 -4.47 2.90
CA THR A 42 -1.53 -5.90 3.27
C THR A 42 -1.47 -6.12 4.77
N GLY A 43 -1.84 -7.33 5.18
CA GLY A 43 -1.64 -7.83 6.54
C GLY A 43 -2.25 -6.93 7.61
N SER A 44 -1.47 -6.65 8.66
CA SER A 44 -1.94 -5.87 9.81
C SER A 44 -2.20 -4.38 9.49
N THR A 45 -1.51 -3.82 8.50
CA THR A 45 -1.67 -2.42 8.10
C THR A 45 -3.02 -2.20 7.41
N ALA A 46 -3.39 -3.10 6.49
CA ALA A 46 -4.71 -3.07 5.83
C ALA A 46 -5.86 -3.16 6.85
N LYS A 47 -5.73 -4.01 7.88
CA LYS A 47 -6.75 -4.16 8.93
C LYS A 47 -6.99 -2.86 9.72
N VAL A 48 -5.92 -2.12 10.03
CA VAL A 48 -6.04 -0.84 10.74
C VAL A 48 -6.74 0.20 9.89
N ILE A 49 -6.37 0.29 8.61
CA ILE A 49 -6.96 1.23 7.65
C ILE A 49 -8.45 0.91 7.42
N ALA A 50 -8.78 -0.37 7.25
CA ALA A 50 -10.16 -0.83 7.14
C ALA A 50 -10.97 -0.58 8.43
N GLY A 51 -10.35 -0.78 9.60
CA GLY A 51 -10.95 -0.49 10.91
C GLY A 51 -11.25 1.00 11.12
N ALA A 52 -10.47 1.88 10.51
CA ALA A 52 -10.72 3.32 10.47
C ALA A 52 -11.82 3.73 9.47
N GLY A 53 -12.50 2.76 8.82
CA GLY A 53 -13.55 3.01 7.84
C GLY A 53 -13.05 3.50 6.48
N CYS A 54 -11.73 3.39 6.22
CA CYS A 54 -11.14 3.82 4.96
C CYS A 54 -11.14 2.66 3.95
N PRO A 55 -11.52 2.89 2.69
CA PRO A 55 -11.41 1.87 1.63
C PRO A 55 -9.95 1.53 1.40
N VAL A 56 -9.61 0.24 1.53
CA VAL A 56 -8.27 -0.29 1.29
C VAL A 56 -8.36 -1.48 0.35
N THR A 57 -7.56 -1.44 -0.71
CA THR A 57 -7.38 -2.55 -1.64
C THR A 57 -6.29 -3.47 -1.09
N ALA A 58 -6.57 -4.76 -0.90
CA ALA A 58 -5.54 -5.69 -0.49
C ALA A 58 -4.54 -5.90 -1.63
N VAL A 59 -3.22 -5.90 -1.36
CA VAL A 59 -2.24 -6.20 -2.43
C VAL A 59 -2.49 -7.60 -3.02
N ASN A 60 -2.99 -8.55 -2.22
CA ASN A 60 -3.36 -9.89 -2.69
C ASN A 60 -4.41 -9.85 -3.81
N ASP A 61 -5.35 -8.90 -3.76
CA ASP A 61 -6.38 -8.71 -4.80
C ASP A 61 -5.79 -8.12 -6.08
N VAL A 62 -4.67 -7.39 -5.98
CA VAL A 62 -3.99 -6.76 -7.11
C VAL A 62 -2.95 -7.68 -7.75
N THR A 63 -2.27 -8.52 -6.97
CA THR A 63 -1.16 -9.37 -7.45
C THR A 63 -1.56 -10.81 -7.71
N GLY A 64 -2.72 -11.26 -7.22
CA GLY A 64 -3.17 -12.65 -7.35
C GLY A 64 -2.28 -13.67 -6.60
N PHE A 65 -1.33 -13.19 -5.80
CA PHE A 65 -0.52 -14.03 -4.92
C PHE A 65 -1.14 -14.00 -3.53
N PRO A 66 -1.69 -15.13 -3.02
CA PRO A 66 -2.12 -15.19 -1.64
C PRO A 66 -0.91 -14.95 -0.73
N GLU A 67 -1.11 -14.25 0.39
CA GLU A 67 -0.14 -14.21 1.48
C GLU A 67 0.18 -15.67 1.90
N SER A 68 1.26 -16.22 1.34
CA SER A 68 1.83 -17.47 1.81
C SER A 68 2.88 -17.17 2.87
N LEU A 69 2.61 -17.70 4.07
CA LEU A 69 3.59 -18.14 5.07
C LEU A 69 4.34 -17.07 5.86
N GLU A 70 3.69 -16.05 6.45
CA GLU A 70 4.27 -15.24 7.55
C GLU A 70 5.77 -14.86 7.38
N GLY A 71 6.21 -14.55 6.15
CA GLY A 71 7.62 -14.24 5.83
C GLY A 71 8.66 -15.39 5.95
N ARG A 72 8.24 -16.66 6.03
CA ARG A 72 9.10 -17.80 6.42
C ARG A 72 9.75 -18.58 5.28
N VAL A 73 9.48 -18.26 4.00
CA VAL A 73 10.02 -19.00 2.84
C VAL A 73 10.83 -18.15 1.85
N LYS A 74 11.39 -17.04 2.30
CA LYS A 74 12.16 -16.11 1.45
C LYS A 74 13.55 -16.61 1.00
N THR A 75 13.98 -17.85 1.29
CA THR A 75 15.36 -18.31 1.01
C THR A 75 15.50 -19.68 0.34
N LEU A 76 14.43 -20.28 -0.20
CA LEU A 76 14.54 -21.56 -0.90
C LEU A 76 13.81 -21.52 -2.25
N HIS A 77 14.39 -20.76 -3.20
CA HIS A 77 14.09 -20.94 -4.62
C HIS A 77 15.38 -20.74 -5.44
N PRO A 78 15.70 -21.65 -6.38
CA PRO A 78 16.99 -21.71 -7.09
C PRO A 78 17.16 -20.64 -8.19
N HIS A 79 16.53 -19.47 -8.05
CA HIS A 79 16.69 -18.31 -8.94
C HIS A 79 17.07 -17.03 -8.17
N ILE A 80 17.48 -17.17 -6.91
CA ILE A 80 18.36 -16.23 -6.20
C ILE A 80 19.78 -16.77 -6.28
#